data_AF-A0A4Q7L9K2-F1
#
_entry.id   AF-A0A4Q7L9K2-F1
#
_cell.length_a   1.000
_cell.length_b   1.000
_cell.length_c   1.000
_cell.angle_alpha   90.00
_cell.angle_beta   90.00
_cell.angle_gamma   90.00
#
_symmetry.space_group_name_H-M   'P 1'
#
loop_
_entity.id
_entity.type
_entity.pdbx_description
1 polymer ?
#
loop_
_entity_poly.entity_id
_entity_poly.type
_entity_poly.pdbx_seq_one_letter_code
_entity_poly.pdbx_strand_id
1 'polypeptide(L)'
;MTRAFQKITVLGAAMFAVLTACSTTVAGTATPAEQMEEQEPPPPKVPMDPAEEPRAAALQRARAIDPCGLLDVAAASKIVGEAPDSIMPGNELSDCTLYTHRDHILSWRFSVRLGSHGRLGQPEDVAGVKVVMPPPDPGNTTSCPSYVLLDQQQPPATVYLNVMAPSGSATPKTPCAAVKELITTTVARWQRPPLRADKVTQPAVPLGSVDPCAAVAAAKEGAQASPGEDTSACQSKPRGITVRLRFMSDPTRQLSSGARELTVGGIKMAQKTGVTGCEVSWAHNPREVSIIGDAGARTPDPKTQVVVVETPSCATSEAAVTGVLGALKPRKPPSSSRPDIPLQQLGDLDVPPTASTAGAPFDPCAVSWDAFPPEVRPISPVKPYAANIEPGDPYKVGCFFRLGPKSANPAFAPNVNGVFSTLIVWGTELKTVPDPAKGAVAKSYSGKPGTEAVGNDPKHGKQCTGIVKLANGAAGVSLTNSLVQIDPCVITTNILNTIAAQTP
;
A
#
# COMPACT_ATOMS: atom_id res chain seq x y z
N MET A 1 33.34 -16.49 -46.56
CA MET A 1 34.13 -17.22 -45.54
C MET A 1 33.19 -17.70 -44.47
N THR A 2 32.78 -18.95 -44.61
CA THR A 2 31.83 -19.70 -43.79
C THR A 2 32.55 -20.24 -42.56
N ARG A 3 32.05 -19.97 -41.36
CA ARG A 3 32.44 -20.72 -40.14
C ARG A 3 31.20 -21.32 -39.50
N ALA A 4 31.11 -22.64 -39.66
CA ALA A 4 30.27 -23.55 -38.91
C ALA A 4 31.05 -24.11 -37.70
N PHE A 5 30.42 -25.05 -36.98
CA PHE A 5 30.82 -25.79 -35.77
C PHE A 5 30.35 -25.13 -34.46
N GLN A 6 29.71 -25.83 -33.51
CA GLN A 6 29.77 -27.26 -33.20
C GLN A 6 28.52 -27.67 -32.37
N LYS A 7 27.83 -28.73 -32.79
CA LYS A 7 26.80 -29.42 -31.99
C LYS A 7 27.48 -30.38 -31.02
N ILE A 8 27.12 -30.32 -29.74
CA ILE A 8 27.50 -31.34 -28.76
C ILE A 8 26.29 -32.26 -28.57
N THR A 9 26.46 -33.50 -29.00
CA THR A 9 25.56 -34.64 -28.74
C THR A 9 26.21 -35.45 -27.63
N VAL A 10 25.53 -35.62 -26.50
CA VAL A 10 25.92 -36.58 -25.46
C VAL A 10 24.85 -37.67 -25.40
N LEU A 11 25.21 -38.83 -25.96
CA LEU A 11 24.61 -40.12 -25.65
C LEU A 11 25.49 -40.80 -24.60
N GLY A 12 24.88 -41.33 -23.54
CA GLY A 12 25.51 -42.24 -22.58
C GLY A 12 24.43 -42.69 -21.60
N ALA A 13 23.74 -43.79 -21.90
CA ALA A 13 24.06 -45.14 -21.45
C ALA A 13 23.32 -45.48 -20.15
N ALA A 14 22.38 -46.41 -20.28
CA ALA A 14 21.66 -47.09 -19.22
C ALA A 14 22.63 -47.86 -18.29
N MET A 15 22.27 -48.02 -17.01
CA MET A 15 22.30 -49.34 -16.35
C MET A 15 21.84 -49.34 -14.88
N PHE A 16 21.14 -50.44 -14.58
CA PHE A 16 21.02 -51.18 -13.33
C PHE A 16 20.19 -50.63 -12.15
N ALA A 17 19.04 -51.30 -12.01
CA ALA A 17 18.30 -51.50 -10.77
C ALA A 17 19.19 -52.09 -9.66
N VAL A 18 19.09 -51.49 -8.47
CA VAL A 18 19.42 -52.15 -7.19
C VAL A 18 18.23 -51.90 -6.27
N LEU A 19 17.36 -52.91 -6.17
CA LEU A 19 16.37 -53.04 -5.10
C LEU A 19 17.10 -53.64 -3.88
N THR A 20 17.60 -52.77 -3.00
CA THR A 20 17.99 -53.15 -1.64
C THR A 20 16.97 -52.58 -0.67
N ALA A 21 16.13 -53.46 -0.14
CA ALA A 21 15.24 -53.20 0.98
C ALA A 21 16.08 -52.92 2.24
N CYS A 22 16.13 -51.66 2.67
CA CYS A 22 16.53 -51.28 4.02
C CYS A 22 15.25 -51.08 4.84
N SER A 23 14.88 -52.10 5.61
CA SER A 23 13.95 -51.99 6.73
C SER A 23 14.65 -51.25 7.87
N THR A 24 14.74 -49.92 7.77
CA THR A 24 15.05 -49.08 8.92
C THR A 24 13.76 -48.83 9.70
N THR A 25 13.62 -49.53 10.82
CA THR A 25 12.73 -49.12 11.92
C THR A 25 13.16 -47.72 12.37
N VAL A 26 12.46 -46.70 11.88
CA VAL A 26 12.55 -45.34 12.42
C VAL A 26 11.86 -45.36 13.77
N ALA A 27 12.62 -45.15 14.85
CA ALA A 27 12.04 -44.89 16.16
C ALA A 27 11.22 -43.60 16.04
N GLY A 28 9.89 -43.73 15.97
CA GLY A 28 8.98 -42.60 15.93
C GLY A 28 9.16 -41.78 17.20
N THR A 29 9.82 -40.62 17.08
CA THR A 29 9.75 -39.58 18.11
C THR A 29 8.29 -39.20 18.21
N ALA A 30 7.66 -39.48 19.35
CA ALA A 30 6.29 -39.08 19.61
C ALA A 30 6.17 -37.58 19.34
N THR A 31 5.43 -37.22 18.28
CA THR A 31 5.03 -35.84 18.04
C THR A 31 4.37 -35.38 19.34
N PRO A 32 4.85 -34.30 19.98
CA PRO A 32 4.22 -33.76 21.17
C PRO A 32 2.73 -33.64 20.88
N ALA A 33 1.89 -34.27 21.71
CA ALA A 33 0.46 -34.19 21.56
C ALA A 33 0.10 -32.73 21.36
N GLU A 34 -0.46 -32.41 20.19
CA GLU A 34 -0.95 -31.09 19.83
C GLU A 34 -1.87 -30.68 20.99
N GLN A 35 -1.38 -29.80 21.85
CA GLN A 35 -2.13 -29.33 23.00
C GLN A 35 -3.42 -28.78 22.41
N MET A 36 -4.56 -29.43 22.70
CA MET A 36 -5.87 -28.91 22.37
C MET A 36 -5.92 -27.50 22.93
N GLU A 37 -5.73 -26.50 22.05
CA GLU A 37 -5.87 -25.11 22.44
C GLU A 37 -7.25 -24.96 23.04
N GLU A 38 -7.29 -24.54 24.30
CA GLU A 38 -8.51 -24.27 25.03
C GLU A 38 -9.37 -23.33 24.18
N GLN A 39 -10.49 -23.85 23.70
CA GLN A 39 -11.35 -23.16 22.75
C GLN A 39 -11.95 -21.94 23.45
N GLU A 40 -11.57 -20.74 23.00
CA GLU A 40 -12.07 -19.48 23.55
C GLU A 40 -13.62 -19.53 23.54
N PRO A 41 -14.29 -19.17 24.66
CA PRO A 41 -15.74 -19.23 24.73
C PRO A 41 -16.36 -18.45 23.56
N PRO A 42 -17.46 -18.96 22.96
CA PRO A 42 -18.06 -18.31 21.82
C PRO A 42 -18.42 -16.86 22.21
N PRO A 43 -18.16 -15.88 21.31
CA PRO A 43 -18.45 -14.50 21.60
C PRO A 43 -19.94 -14.34 21.94
N PRO A 44 -20.29 -13.45 22.88
CA PRO A 44 -21.68 -13.21 23.24
C PRO A 44 -22.50 -12.89 21.99
N LYS A 45 -23.68 -13.49 21.89
CA LYS A 45 -24.59 -13.26 20.76
C LYS A 45 -24.99 -11.79 20.74
N VAL A 46 -24.75 -11.13 19.62
CA VAL A 46 -25.19 -9.76 19.37
C VAL A 46 -26.70 -9.78 19.13
N PRO A 47 -27.52 -9.05 19.90
CA PRO A 47 -28.95 -8.94 19.63
C PRO A 47 -29.19 -8.40 18.22
N MET A 48 -29.98 -9.10 17.43
CA MET A 48 -30.23 -8.79 16.03
C MET A 48 -31.69 -9.08 15.67
N ASP A 49 -32.21 -8.37 14.67
CA ASP A 49 -33.49 -8.70 14.05
C ASP A 49 -33.36 -10.08 13.36
N PRO A 50 -34.27 -11.05 13.61
CA PRO A 50 -34.24 -12.36 12.94
C PRO A 50 -34.16 -12.28 11.41
N ALA A 51 -34.72 -11.23 10.80
CA ALA A 51 -34.65 -11.02 9.35
C ALA A 51 -33.22 -10.66 8.85
N GLU A 52 -32.36 -10.16 9.74
CA GLU A 52 -30.99 -9.75 9.44
C GLU A 52 -29.96 -10.86 9.74
N GLU A 53 -30.31 -11.87 10.54
CA GLU A 53 -29.41 -12.95 10.94
C GLU A 53 -28.78 -13.69 9.73
N PRO A 54 -29.52 -14.05 8.66
CA PRO A 54 -28.91 -14.69 7.49
C PRO A 54 -27.87 -13.81 6.79
N ARG A 55 -28.14 -12.49 6.72
CA ARG A 55 -27.23 -11.51 6.12
C ARG A 55 -25.98 -11.32 6.98
N ALA A 56 -26.14 -11.21 8.29
CA ALA A 56 -25.01 -11.13 9.22
C ALA A 56 -24.12 -12.37 9.16
N ALA A 57 -24.72 -13.57 9.05
CA ALA A 57 -23.97 -14.81 8.88
C ALA A 57 -23.16 -14.83 7.57
N ALA A 58 -23.74 -14.38 6.46
CA ALA A 58 -23.03 -14.26 5.18
C ALA A 58 -21.86 -13.25 5.25
N LEU A 59 -22.07 -12.08 5.85
CA LEU A 59 -21.02 -11.08 6.06
C LEU A 59 -19.94 -11.56 7.02
N GLN A 60 -20.28 -12.34 8.05
CA GLN A 60 -19.31 -12.93 8.96
C GLN A 60 -18.38 -13.91 8.24
N ARG A 61 -18.91 -14.74 7.33
CA ARG A 61 -18.08 -15.63 6.48
C ARG A 61 -17.17 -14.82 5.55
N ALA A 62 -17.73 -13.81 4.88
CA ALA A 62 -16.94 -12.95 4.00
C ALA A 62 -15.82 -12.22 4.78
N ARG A 63 -16.06 -11.80 6.02
CA ARG A 63 -15.05 -11.16 6.90
C ARG A 63 -13.88 -12.09 7.28
N ALA A 64 -13.95 -13.39 7.07
CA ALA A 64 -12.78 -14.24 7.26
C ALA A 64 -11.76 -14.09 6.11
N ILE A 65 -12.23 -13.69 4.92
CA ILE A 65 -11.45 -13.67 3.68
C ILE A 65 -10.52 -12.48 3.64
N ASP A 66 -9.26 -12.69 3.26
CA ASP A 66 -8.32 -11.62 2.94
C ASP A 66 -8.63 -11.06 1.54
N PRO A 67 -9.19 -9.84 1.42
CA PRO A 67 -9.54 -9.27 0.13
C PRO A 67 -8.28 -9.05 -0.72
N CYS A 68 -7.16 -8.62 -0.13
CA CYS A 68 -5.94 -8.42 -0.90
C CYS A 68 -5.32 -9.75 -1.33
N GLY A 69 -5.41 -10.79 -0.49
CA GLY A 69 -4.98 -12.14 -0.85
C GLY A 69 -5.71 -12.72 -2.06
N LEU A 70 -6.93 -12.28 -2.38
CA LEU A 70 -7.65 -12.70 -3.59
C LEU A 70 -7.03 -12.17 -4.88
N LEU A 71 -6.34 -11.02 -4.83
CA LEU A 71 -5.71 -10.39 -5.98
C LEU A 71 -4.28 -10.93 -6.16
N ASP A 72 -4.10 -11.91 -7.06
CA ASP A 72 -2.77 -12.39 -7.44
C ASP A 72 -2.07 -11.35 -8.33
N VAL A 73 -1.10 -10.63 -7.76
CA VAL A 73 -0.32 -9.58 -8.44
C VAL A 73 0.34 -10.10 -9.72
N ALA A 74 1.00 -11.26 -9.66
CA ALA A 74 1.73 -11.81 -10.79
C ALA A 74 0.79 -12.24 -11.93
N ALA A 75 -0.33 -12.87 -11.60
CA ALA A 75 -1.35 -13.23 -12.58
C ALA A 75 -1.95 -11.99 -13.22
N ALA A 76 -2.36 -10.99 -12.43
CA ALA A 76 -2.95 -9.76 -12.95
C ALA A 76 -2.00 -9.02 -13.90
N SER A 77 -0.75 -8.79 -13.49
CA SER A 77 0.29 -8.17 -14.32
C SER A 77 0.52 -8.92 -15.63
N LYS A 78 0.60 -10.26 -15.57
CA LYS A 78 0.75 -11.10 -16.78
C LYS A 78 -0.45 -11.00 -17.72
N ILE A 79 -1.67 -10.94 -17.19
CA ILE A 79 -2.91 -10.88 -17.97
C ILE A 79 -2.98 -9.59 -18.79
N VAL A 80 -2.56 -8.45 -18.21
CA VAL A 80 -2.62 -7.15 -18.90
C VAL A 80 -1.32 -6.77 -19.61
N GLY A 81 -0.23 -7.49 -19.33
CA GLY A 81 1.09 -7.23 -19.91
C GLY A 81 1.75 -5.98 -19.36
N GLU A 82 1.54 -5.68 -18.08
CA GLU A 82 2.00 -4.45 -17.43
C GLU A 82 2.63 -4.71 -16.06
N ALA A 83 3.49 -3.81 -15.63
CA ALA A 83 4.12 -3.88 -14.31
C ALA A 83 3.08 -3.60 -13.21
N PRO A 84 3.15 -4.33 -12.09
CA PRO A 84 2.35 -3.99 -10.93
C PRO A 84 2.83 -2.65 -10.36
N ASP A 85 1.88 -1.81 -9.98
CA ASP A 85 2.17 -0.50 -9.41
C ASP A 85 2.00 -0.54 -7.90
N SER A 86 0.79 -0.84 -7.43
CA SER A 86 0.48 -0.82 -6.01
C SER A 86 -0.69 -1.73 -5.69
N ILE A 87 -0.67 -2.35 -4.50
CA ILE A 87 -1.81 -3.08 -3.98
C ILE A 87 -2.15 -2.62 -2.58
N MET A 88 -3.36 -2.12 -2.40
CA MET A 88 -3.78 -1.48 -1.16
C MET A 88 -5.17 -1.89 -0.74
N PRO A 89 -5.45 -1.97 0.57
CA PRO A 89 -6.82 -1.90 1.04
C PRO A 89 -7.52 -0.64 0.51
N GLY A 90 -8.79 -0.77 0.15
CA GLY A 90 -9.61 0.39 -0.20
C GLY A 90 -9.95 1.23 1.03
N ASN A 91 -10.88 2.18 0.89
CA ASN A 91 -11.32 2.99 2.05
C ASN A 91 -12.00 2.15 3.14
N GLU A 92 -12.58 1.00 2.77
CA GLU A 92 -13.14 0.02 3.69
C GLU A 92 -12.21 -1.19 3.82
N LEU A 93 -12.11 -1.80 5.00
CA LEU A 93 -11.25 -2.98 5.21
C LEU A 93 -11.73 -4.26 4.49
N SER A 94 -12.91 -4.20 3.88
CA SER A 94 -13.49 -5.22 3.01
C SER A 94 -12.97 -5.13 1.58
N ASP A 95 -12.23 -4.07 1.25
CA ASP A 95 -11.87 -3.73 -0.10
C ASP A 95 -10.37 -3.88 -0.30
N CYS A 96 -9.97 -4.32 -1.50
CA CYS A 96 -8.59 -4.22 -1.94
C CYS A 96 -8.54 -3.79 -3.40
N THR A 97 -7.54 -3.00 -3.77
CA THR A 97 -7.31 -2.58 -5.14
C THR A 97 -5.85 -2.78 -5.51
N LEU A 98 -5.64 -3.44 -6.64
CA LEU A 98 -4.37 -3.54 -7.34
C LEU A 98 -4.40 -2.59 -8.54
N TYR A 99 -3.38 -1.75 -8.65
CA TYR A 99 -3.08 -0.93 -9.81
C TYR A 99 -1.92 -1.54 -10.59
N THR A 100 -1.96 -1.36 -11.91
CA THR A 100 -0.80 -1.53 -12.79
C THR A 100 -0.45 -0.19 -13.39
N HIS A 101 0.78 -0.06 -13.89
CA HIS A 101 1.19 1.10 -14.66
C HIS A 101 1.79 0.71 -16.00
N ARG A 102 1.72 1.65 -16.93
CA ARG A 102 2.47 1.64 -18.19
C ARG A 102 3.09 3.00 -18.36
N ASP A 103 4.40 3.06 -18.59
CA ASP A 103 5.13 4.32 -18.77
C ASP A 103 4.83 5.33 -17.64
N HIS A 104 4.78 4.84 -16.39
CA HIS A 104 4.49 5.62 -15.17
C HIS A 104 3.06 6.21 -15.08
N ILE A 105 2.15 5.81 -15.97
CA ILE A 105 0.75 6.19 -15.91
C ILE A 105 -0.05 5.00 -15.39
N LEU A 106 -0.88 5.23 -14.37
CA LEU A 106 -1.86 4.25 -13.88
C LEU A 106 -2.72 3.77 -15.05
N SER A 107 -2.72 2.46 -15.28
CA SER A 107 -3.32 1.87 -16.47
C SER A 107 -4.52 1.01 -16.08
N TRP A 108 -4.31 -0.19 -15.55
CA TRP A 108 -5.40 -1.06 -15.10
C TRP A 108 -5.64 -0.97 -13.61
N ARG A 109 -6.90 -1.20 -13.24
CA ARG A 109 -7.34 -1.29 -11.85
C ARG A 109 -8.15 -2.56 -11.62
N PHE A 110 -7.72 -3.37 -10.66
CA PHE A 110 -8.44 -4.56 -10.19
C PHE A 110 -8.89 -4.31 -8.77
N SER A 111 -10.21 -4.19 -8.55
CA SER A 111 -10.78 -3.92 -7.24
C SER A 111 -11.63 -5.11 -6.78
N VAL A 112 -11.43 -5.54 -5.55
CA VAL A 112 -12.31 -6.50 -4.86
C VAL A 112 -12.98 -5.85 -3.66
N ARG A 113 -14.22 -6.23 -3.37
CA ARG A 113 -14.99 -5.82 -2.19
C ARG A 113 -15.81 -6.99 -1.66
N LEU A 114 -15.70 -7.25 -0.36
CA LEU A 114 -16.42 -8.32 0.33
C LEU A 114 -17.82 -7.87 0.77
N GLY A 115 -18.83 -8.73 0.58
CA GLY A 115 -20.18 -8.52 1.14
C GLY A 115 -21.15 -7.71 0.27
N SER A 116 -20.77 -7.32 -0.95
CA SER A 116 -21.62 -6.49 -1.81
C SER A 116 -22.84 -7.25 -2.36
N HIS A 117 -24.03 -6.66 -2.18
CA HIS A 117 -25.28 -7.19 -2.72
C HIS A 117 -25.78 -6.32 -3.88
N GLY A 118 -25.43 -6.69 -5.11
CA GLY A 118 -26.14 -6.22 -6.30
C GLY A 118 -27.38 -7.07 -6.56
N ARG A 119 -28.30 -6.60 -7.43
CA ARG A 119 -29.25 -7.53 -8.07
C ARG A 119 -28.45 -8.50 -8.93
N LEU A 120 -28.27 -9.71 -8.41
CA LEU A 120 -27.49 -10.73 -9.10
C LEU A 120 -28.32 -11.25 -10.28
N GLY A 121 -27.78 -11.08 -11.49
CA GLY A 121 -28.26 -11.80 -12.67
C GLY A 121 -27.99 -13.30 -12.58
N GLN A 122 -28.17 -14.02 -13.69
CA GLN A 122 -27.88 -15.45 -13.74
C GLN A 122 -26.37 -15.70 -13.62
N PRO A 123 -25.93 -16.57 -12.68
CA PRO A 123 -24.53 -16.94 -12.59
C PRO A 123 -24.09 -17.76 -13.81
N GLU A 124 -22.94 -17.41 -14.37
CA GLU A 124 -22.20 -18.25 -15.30
C GLU A 124 -21.07 -19.01 -14.59
N ASP A 125 -20.60 -20.09 -15.21
CA ASP A 125 -19.48 -20.88 -14.71
C ASP A 125 -18.17 -20.42 -15.37
N VAL A 126 -17.21 -19.98 -14.56
CA VAL A 126 -15.86 -19.61 -15.00
C VAL A 126 -14.88 -20.53 -14.28
N ALA A 127 -14.42 -21.58 -14.96
CA ALA A 127 -13.52 -22.59 -14.40
C ALA A 127 -14.03 -23.22 -13.08
N GLY A 128 -15.33 -23.50 -12.99
CA GLY A 128 -15.96 -24.05 -11.78
C GLY A 128 -16.26 -23.03 -10.68
N VAL A 129 -15.99 -21.74 -10.91
CA VAL A 129 -16.38 -20.64 -10.02
C VAL A 129 -17.67 -20.02 -10.55
N LYS A 130 -18.67 -19.82 -9.68
CA LYS A 130 -19.93 -19.18 -10.06
C LYS A 130 -19.78 -17.67 -10.03
N VAL A 131 -19.94 -17.03 -11.19
CA VAL A 131 -19.72 -15.60 -11.39
C VAL A 131 -20.93 -14.98 -12.06
N VAL A 132 -21.41 -13.86 -11.54
CA VAL A 132 -22.42 -13.03 -12.20
C VAL A 132 -21.72 -11.82 -12.79
N MET A 133 -21.74 -11.67 -14.11
CA MET A 133 -21.27 -10.47 -14.80
C MET A 133 -22.48 -9.75 -15.41
N PRO A 134 -22.93 -8.63 -14.83
CA PRO A 134 -23.94 -7.79 -15.47
C PRO A 134 -23.50 -7.41 -16.88
N PRO A 135 -24.46 -7.22 -17.81
CA PRO A 135 -24.13 -6.70 -19.13
C PRO A 135 -23.39 -5.35 -18.97
N PRO A 136 -22.39 -5.07 -19.81
CA PRO A 136 -21.68 -3.80 -19.75
C PRO A 136 -22.66 -2.64 -19.96
N ASP A 137 -22.53 -1.61 -19.15
CA ASP A 137 -23.30 -0.38 -19.36
C ASP A 137 -22.93 0.18 -20.75
N PRO A 138 -23.90 0.54 -21.61
CA PRO A 138 -23.63 0.95 -22.98
C PRO A 138 -22.74 2.21 -23.10
N GLY A 139 -22.57 2.96 -22.01
CA GLY A 139 -21.65 4.11 -21.93
C GLY A 139 -20.32 3.83 -21.22
N ASN A 140 -20.10 2.63 -20.69
CA ASN A 140 -18.93 2.29 -19.88
C ASN A 140 -18.37 0.91 -20.26
N THR A 141 -17.62 0.89 -21.35
CA THR A 141 -16.88 -0.29 -21.82
C THR A 141 -15.53 -0.48 -21.13
N THR A 142 -15.14 0.45 -20.26
CA THR A 142 -13.84 0.43 -19.57
C THR A 142 -13.87 -0.29 -18.23
N SER A 143 -15.03 -0.83 -17.82
CA SER A 143 -15.14 -1.60 -16.57
C SER A 143 -15.91 -2.90 -16.76
N CYS A 144 -15.61 -3.90 -15.92
CA CYS A 144 -16.40 -5.12 -15.81
C CYS A 144 -16.73 -5.42 -14.35
N PRO A 145 -17.88 -4.92 -13.84
CA PRO A 145 -18.37 -5.34 -12.54
C PRO A 145 -18.72 -6.84 -12.59
N SER A 146 -18.31 -7.58 -11.57
CA SER A 146 -18.51 -9.02 -11.46
C SER A 146 -18.78 -9.39 -10.01
N TYR A 147 -19.62 -10.40 -9.79
CA TYR A 147 -19.92 -10.92 -8.45
C TYR A 147 -19.61 -12.40 -8.38
N VAL A 148 -18.62 -12.77 -7.59
CA VAL A 148 -18.25 -14.16 -7.32
C VAL A 148 -19.06 -14.67 -6.13
N LEU A 149 -19.77 -15.79 -6.30
CA LEU A 149 -20.54 -16.43 -5.25
C LEU A 149 -19.64 -17.40 -4.48
N LEU A 150 -19.48 -17.17 -3.18
CA LEU A 150 -18.58 -17.96 -2.33
C LEU A 150 -19.24 -19.23 -1.79
N ASP A 151 -20.57 -19.23 -1.69
CA ASP A 151 -21.36 -20.35 -1.21
C ASP A 151 -22.72 -20.41 -1.91
N GLN A 152 -23.47 -21.47 -1.63
CA GLN A 152 -24.84 -21.67 -2.12
C GLN A 152 -25.90 -21.28 -1.07
N GLN A 153 -25.52 -20.62 0.03
CA GLN A 153 -26.47 -20.21 1.05
C GLN A 153 -27.32 -19.03 0.57
N GLN A 154 -28.44 -18.78 1.26
CA GLN A 154 -29.32 -17.64 0.96
C GLN A 154 -29.42 -16.70 2.18
N PRO A 155 -28.98 -15.43 2.08
CA PRO A 155 -28.25 -14.86 0.95
C PRO A 155 -26.82 -15.43 0.84
N PRO A 156 -26.26 -15.52 -0.38
CA PRO A 156 -24.90 -16.01 -0.55
C PRO A 156 -23.89 -14.99 -0.04
N ALA A 157 -22.75 -15.47 0.48
CA ALA A 157 -21.59 -14.60 0.64
C ALA A 157 -21.01 -14.28 -0.75
N THR A 158 -20.72 -13.00 -1.01
CA THR A 158 -20.29 -12.52 -2.33
C THR A 158 -18.97 -11.76 -2.26
N VAL A 159 -18.18 -11.86 -3.33
CA VAL A 159 -17.06 -10.95 -3.63
C VAL A 159 -17.42 -10.15 -4.88
N TYR A 160 -17.50 -8.85 -4.76
CA TYR A 160 -17.53 -7.96 -5.91
C TYR A 160 -16.11 -7.82 -6.45
N LEU A 161 -15.89 -8.16 -7.72
CA LEU A 161 -14.65 -7.97 -8.47
C LEU A 161 -14.94 -7.00 -9.61
N ASN A 162 -14.18 -5.93 -9.72
CA ASN A 162 -14.26 -4.99 -10.82
C ASN A 162 -12.89 -4.81 -11.44
N VAL A 163 -12.78 -5.09 -12.73
CA VAL A 163 -11.59 -4.79 -13.51
C VAL A 163 -11.87 -3.59 -14.38
N MET A 164 -10.97 -2.62 -14.38
CA MET A 164 -11.07 -1.41 -15.18
C MET A 164 -9.84 -1.22 -16.03
N ALA A 165 -10.07 -0.95 -17.32
CA ALA A 165 -9.06 -0.61 -18.31
C ALA A 165 -8.76 0.90 -18.28
N PRO A 166 -7.56 1.33 -18.73
CA PRO A 166 -7.25 2.74 -18.93
C PRO A 166 -8.24 3.38 -19.91
N SER A 167 -8.64 4.62 -19.64
CA SER A 167 -9.48 5.39 -20.56
C SER A 167 -8.68 5.84 -21.80
N GLY A 168 -9.36 5.91 -22.95
CA GLY A 168 -8.81 6.55 -24.15
C GLY A 168 -7.70 5.79 -24.89
N SER A 169 -7.33 4.57 -24.47
CA SER A 169 -6.37 3.73 -25.19
C SER A 169 -7.02 2.43 -25.64
N ALA A 170 -6.67 1.98 -26.86
CA ALA A 170 -7.03 0.65 -27.30
C ALA A 170 -6.25 -0.37 -26.45
N THR A 171 -6.96 -1.11 -25.62
CA THR A 171 -6.35 -2.21 -24.86
C THR A 171 -6.44 -3.51 -25.67
N PRO A 172 -5.42 -4.38 -25.59
CA PRO A 172 -5.45 -5.67 -26.28
C PRO A 172 -6.52 -6.63 -25.72
N LYS A 173 -7.06 -6.32 -24.54
CA LYS A 173 -8.03 -7.15 -23.80
C LYS A 173 -9.18 -6.28 -23.29
N THR A 174 -10.39 -6.82 -23.27
CA THR A 174 -11.53 -6.14 -22.62
C THR A 174 -11.51 -6.41 -21.11
N PRO A 175 -12.08 -5.52 -20.28
CA PRO A 175 -12.14 -5.74 -18.84
C PRO A 175 -12.80 -7.06 -18.43
N CYS A 176 -13.89 -7.47 -19.11
CA CYS A 176 -14.53 -8.76 -18.81
C CYS A 176 -13.70 -9.97 -19.23
N ALA A 177 -12.94 -9.88 -20.32
CA ALA A 177 -11.99 -10.93 -20.68
C ALA A 177 -10.89 -11.05 -19.61
N ALA A 178 -10.39 -9.92 -19.09
CA ALA A 178 -9.41 -9.91 -18.00
C ALA A 178 -9.97 -10.51 -16.70
N VAL A 179 -11.24 -10.24 -16.34
CA VAL A 179 -11.92 -10.91 -15.21
C VAL A 179 -11.92 -12.43 -15.38
N LYS A 180 -12.40 -12.94 -16.52
CA LYS A 180 -12.52 -14.39 -16.75
C LYS A 180 -11.16 -15.08 -16.70
N GLU A 181 -10.14 -14.45 -17.28
CA GLU A 181 -8.77 -14.98 -17.28
C GLU A 181 -8.13 -14.93 -15.88
N LEU A 182 -8.38 -13.87 -15.11
CA LEU A 182 -7.90 -13.79 -13.72
C LEU A 182 -8.50 -14.92 -12.89
N ILE A 183 -9.83 -15.09 -12.92
CA ILE A 183 -10.52 -16.15 -12.18
C ILE A 183 -10.03 -17.53 -12.62
N THR A 184 -9.89 -17.76 -13.93
CA THR A 184 -9.39 -19.04 -14.47
C THR A 184 -7.96 -19.33 -14.02
N THR A 185 -7.06 -18.34 -14.10
CA THR A 185 -5.65 -18.49 -13.73
C THR A 185 -5.45 -18.68 -12.24
N THR A 186 -6.35 -18.11 -11.42
CA THR A 186 -6.29 -18.14 -9.96
C THR A 186 -7.40 -18.96 -9.32
N VAL A 187 -7.97 -19.93 -10.06
CA VAL A 187 -9.17 -20.69 -9.68
C VAL A 187 -9.10 -21.27 -8.27
N ALA A 188 -7.93 -21.76 -7.84
CA ALA A 188 -7.71 -22.29 -6.50
C ALA A 188 -7.94 -21.24 -5.40
N ARG A 189 -7.58 -19.97 -5.65
CA ARG A 189 -7.84 -18.85 -4.73
C ARG A 189 -9.33 -18.53 -4.64
N TRP A 190 -10.10 -18.72 -5.70
CA TRP A 190 -11.55 -18.41 -5.68
C TRP A 190 -12.39 -19.54 -5.11
N GLN A 191 -12.02 -20.80 -5.38
CA GLN A 191 -12.68 -21.97 -4.78
C GLN A 191 -12.35 -22.12 -3.30
N ARG A 192 -11.13 -21.73 -2.91
CA ARG A 192 -10.67 -21.69 -1.53
C ARG A 192 -10.13 -20.26 -1.27
N PRO A 193 -10.97 -19.28 -0.92
CA PRO A 193 -10.52 -17.91 -0.62
C PRO A 193 -9.43 -17.88 0.45
N PRO A 194 -8.33 -17.13 0.27
CA PRO A 194 -7.36 -16.93 1.34
C PRO A 194 -8.03 -16.25 2.52
N LEU A 195 -7.74 -16.73 3.71
CA LEU A 195 -8.25 -16.16 4.95
C LEU A 195 -7.24 -15.17 5.51
N ARG A 196 -7.71 -14.18 6.28
CA ARG A 196 -6.83 -13.29 7.06
C ARG A 196 -5.92 -14.09 8.02
N ALA A 197 -6.39 -15.26 8.46
CA ALA A 197 -5.65 -16.23 9.26
C ALA A 197 -4.39 -16.77 8.57
N ASP A 198 -4.45 -16.91 7.24
CA ASP A 198 -3.39 -17.52 6.43
C ASP A 198 -2.16 -16.61 6.35
N LYS A 199 -2.27 -15.33 6.75
CA LYS A 199 -1.20 -14.32 6.72
C LYS A 199 -0.54 -14.21 5.34
N VAL A 200 -1.34 -14.31 4.27
CA VAL A 200 -0.87 -14.21 2.89
C VAL A 200 -0.63 -12.76 2.46
N THR A 201 -0.94 -11.77 3.30
CA THR A 201 -0.67 -10.35 3.06
C THR A 201 0.15 -9.72 4.18
N GLN A 202 1.03 -8.77 3.82
CA GLN A 202 1.89 -8.04 4.75
C GLN A 202 1.89 -6.52 4.47
N PRO A 203 1.76 -5.64 5.48
CA PRO A 203 1.45 -5.95 6.87
C PRO A 203 0.05 -6.58 7.01
N ALA A 204 -0.14 -7.38 8.06
CA ALA A 204 -1.46 -7.92 8.38
C ALA A 204 -2.44 -6.77 8.70
N VAL A 205 -3.73 -6.98 8.40
CA VAL A 205 -4.82 -6.02 8.63
C VAL A 205 -5.74 -6.56 9.75
N PRO A 206 -5.31 -6.52 11.03
CA PRO A 206 -6.03 -7.14 12.14
C PRO A 206 -7.44 -6.58 12.38
N LEU A 207 -7.65 -5.28 12.12
CA LEU A 207 -8.96 -4.64 12.27
C LEU A 207 -9.98 -5.24 11.29
N GLY A 208 -9.52 -5.79 10.16
CA GLY A 208 -10.39 -6.48 9.20
C GLY A 208 -11.00 -7.79 9.74
N SER A 209 -10.50 -8.31 10.86
CA SER A 209 -11.07 -9.49 11.55
C SER A 209 -12.00 -9.13 12.71
N VAL A 210 -12.16 -7.84 13.01
CA VAL A 210 -13.05 -7.37 14.08
C VAL A 210 -14.49 -7.34 13.59
N ASP A 211 -15.42 -7.78 14.46
CA ASP A 211 -16.85 -7.75 14.17
C ASP A 211 -17.45 -6.38 14.55
N PRO A 212 -17.78 -5.49 13.59
CA PRO A 212 -18.33 -4.18 13.89
C PRO A 212 -19.67 -4.25 14.64
N CYS A 213 -20.44 -5.34 14.50
CA CYS A 213 -21.70 -5.48 15.24
C CYS A 213 -21.49 -5.82 16.70
N ALA A 214 -20.43 -6.58 17.03
CA ALA A 214 -20.03 -6.77 18.42
C ALA A 214 -19.56 -5.45 19.06
N ALA A 215 -18.85 -4.61 18.30
CA ALA A 215 -18.46 -3.27 18.74
C ALA A 215 -19.69 -2.36 18.98
N VAL A 216 -20.70 -2.39 18.11
CA VAL A 216 -21.97 -1.67 18.32
C VAL A 216 -22.69 -2.15 19.58
N ALA A 217 -22.77 -3.47 19.80
CA ALA A 217 -23.44 -4.04 20.97
C ALA A 217 -22.74 -3.63 22.28
N ALA A 218 -21.41 -3.57 22.28
CA ALA A 218 -20.63 -3.09 23.42
C ALA A 218 -20.77 -1.57 23.65
N ALA A 219 -20.97 -0.80 22.58
CA ALA A 219 -21.16 0.64 22.66
C ALA A 219 -22.54 1.04 23.24
N LYS A 220 -23.54 0.16 23.14
CA LYS A 220 -24.89 0.39 23.66
C LYS A 220 -25.56 -0.93 24.05
N GLU A 221 -25.64 -1.18 25.35
CA GLU A 221 -26.32 -2.35 25.89
C GLU A 221 -27.78 -2.43 25.43
N GLY A 222 -28.22 -3.65 25.08
CA GLY A 222 -29.58 -3.93 24.59
C GLY A 222 -29.89 -3.41 23.19
N ALA A 223 -28.94 -2.78 22.49
CA ALA A 223 -29.14 -2.36 21.11
C ALA A 223 -29.25 -3.54 20.15
N GLN A 224 -30.24 -3.49 19.26
CA GLN A 224 -30.30 -4.39 18.11
C GLN A 224 -29.31 -3.91 17.05
N ALA A 225 -28.33 -4.74 16.73
CA ALA A 225 -27.37 -4.49 15.68
C ALA A 225 -27.99 -4.78 14.30
N SER A 226 -27.57 -4.01 13.31
CA SER A 226 -27.94 -4.15 11.92
C SER A 226 -26.67 -4.03 11.10
N PRO A 227 -26.25 -5.10 10.40
CA PRO A 227 -25.04 -5.03 9.59
C PRO A 227 -25.19 -3.99 8.47
N GLY A 228 -24.06 -3.41 8.05
CA GLY A 228 -23.99 -2.51 6.90
C GLY A 228 -24.15 -3.25 5.57
N GLU A 229 -23.80 -2.57 4.48
CA GLU A 229 -23.74 -3.17 3.14
C GLU A 229 -22.46 -3.98 2.90
N ASP A 230 -21.44 -3.81 3.75
CA ASP A 230 -20.15 -4.48 3.68
C ASP A 230 -19.80 -5.16 5.01
N THR A 231 -18.63 -5.83 5.06
CA THR A 231 -18.20 -6.57 6.25
C THR A 231 -17.65 -5.70 7.39
N SER A 232 -17.50 -4.40 7.14
CA SER A 232 -16.73 -3.44 7.95
C SER A 232 -17.60 -2.41 8.67
N ALA A 233 -18.91 -2.41 8.44
CA ALA A 233 -19.85 -1.48 9.08
C ALA A 233 -20.99 -2.19 9.83
N CYS A 234 -21.42 -1.59 10.94
CA CYS A 234 -22.65 -1.98 11.64
C CYS A 234 -23.29 -0.77 12.31
N GLN A 235 -24.61 -0.81 12.50
CA GLN A 235 -25.37 0.26 13.15
C GLN A 235 -26.37 -0.30 14.17
N SER A 236 -26.70 0.47 15.21
CA SER A 236 -27.80 0.14 16.13
C SER A 236 -29.15 0.68 15.64
N LYS A 237 -30.23 -0.12 15.70
CA LYS A 237 -31.62 0.31 15.45
C LYS A 237 -32.31 0.83 16.74
N PRO A 238 -33.32 1.72 16.65
CA PRO A 238 -33.91 2.30 15.43
C PRO A 238 -33.12 3.44 14.76
N ARG A 239 -32.08 3.98 15.39
CA ARG A 239 -30.99 4.84 14.83
C ARG A 239 -30.16 5.26 16.03
N GLY A 240 -28.88 4.93 16.05
CA GLY A 240 -28.04 5.23 17.20
C GLY A 240 -26.58 5.31 16.83
N ILE A 241 -25.82 4.32 17.28
CA ILE A 241 -24.39 4.24 17.08
C ILE A 241 -24.10 3.51 15.78
N THR A 242 -23.24 4.06 14.94
CA THR A 242 -22.66 3.38 13.79
C THR A 242 -21.18 3.17 14.07
N VAL A 243 -20.69 1.96 13.84
CA VAL A 243 -19.25 1.65 13.85
C VAL A 243 -18.83 1.28 12.44
N ARG A 244 -17.80 1.94 11.92
CA ARG A 244 -17.15 1.60 10.65
C ARG A 244 -15.66 1.35 10.85
N LEU A 245 -15.14 0.35 10.16
CA LEU A 245 -13.74 -0.03 10.17
C LEU A 245 -13.14 0.25 8.79
N ARG A 246 -12.23 1.23 8.73
CA ARG A 246 -11.76 1.84 7.49
C ARG A 246 -10.27 1.71 7.33
N PHE A 247 -9.78 1.93 6.11
CA PHE A 247 -8.36 2.15 5.85
C PHE A 247 -8.18 3.56 5.28
N MET A 248 -7.63 4.47 6.09
CA MET A 248 -7.46 5.87 5.69
C MET A 248 -6.31 6.53 6.44
N SER A 249 -6.03 7.79 6.09
CA SER A 249 -5.01 8.60 6.78
C SER A 249 -5.37 8.74 8.26
N ASP A 250 -4.36 8.81 9.12
CA ASP A 250 -4.56 9.03 10.55
C ASP A 250 -5.32 10.35 10.79
N PRO A 251 -6.56 10.30 11.32
CA PRO A 251 -7.43 11.48 11.41
C PRO A 251 -6.89 12.52 12.41
N THR A 252 -5.94 12.15 13.28
CA THR A 252 -5.32 13.06 14.26
C THR A 252 -4.16 13.87 13.68
N ARG A 253 -3.56 13.45 12.56
CA ARG A 253 -2.45 14.17 11.94
C ARG A 253 -2.90 15.42 11.19
N GLN A 254 -4.13 15.39 10.67
CA GLN A 254 -4.70 16.48 9.91
C GLN A 254 -6.16 16.66 10.28
N LEU A 255 -6.40 17.31 11.42
CA LEU A 255 -7.75 17.65 11.86
C LEU A 255 -8.45 18.48 10.77
N SER A 256 -9.56 17.96 10.25
CA SER A 256 -10.40 18.72 9.33
C SER A 256 -10.99 19.95 10.01
N SER A 257 -11.42 20.95 9.22
CA SER A 257 -12.11 22.11 9.77
C SER A 257 -13.30 21.69 10.64
N GLY A 258 -13.37 22.21 11.86
CA GLY A 258 -14.40 21.87 12.86
C GLY A 258 -14.16 20.57 13.63
N ALA A 259 -13.07 19.85 13.37
CA ALA A 259 -12.65 18.73 14.21
C ALA A 259 -11.78 19.22 15.39
N ARG A 260 -11.90 18.56 16.53
CA ARG A 260 -11.04 18.76 17.72
C ARG A 260 -10.38 17.45 18.14
N GLU A 261 -9.22 17.54 18.76
CA GLU A 261 -8.59 16.38 19.41
C GLU A 261 -9.36 16.03 20.70
N LEU A 262 -9.59 14.74 20.91
CA LEU A 262 -10.14 14.15 22.13
C LEU A 262 -9.22 13.00 22.56
N THR A 263 -9.14 12.71 23.85
CA THR A 263 -8.43 11.53 24.37
C THR A 263 -9.40 10.67 25.19
N VAL A 264 -9.56 9.40 24.80
CA VAL A 264 -10.38 8.41 25.53
C VAL A 264 -9.52 7.18 25.78
N GLY A 265 -9.41 6.73 27.03
CA GLY A 265 -8.57 5.58 27.38
C GLY A 265 -7.09 5.73 27.00
N GLY A 266 -6.57 6.96 26.98
CA GLY A 266 -5.19 7.27 26.56
C GLY A 266 -4.96 7.28 25.04
N ILE A 267 -6.00 7.05 24.23
CA ILE A 267 -5.92 7.06 22.77
C ILE A 267 -6.38 8.43 22.25
N LYS A 268 -5.53 9.06 21.43
CA LYS A 268 -5.86 10.32 20.74
C LYS A 268 -6.81 10.05 19.57
N MET A 269 -7.83 10.90 19.45
CA MET A 269 -8.90 10.77 18.48
C MET A 269 -9.26 12.12 17.89
N ALA A 270 -9.80 12.13 16.69
CA ALA A 270 -10.45 13.30 16.11
C ALA A 270 -11.96 13.20 16.38
N GLN A 271 -12.54 14.24 16.98
CA GLN A 271 -13.99 14.39 17.11
C GLN A 271 -14.47 15.53 16.21
N LYS A 272 -15.49 15.26 15.41
CA LYS A 272 -16.13 16.24 14.52
C LYS A 272 -17.64 16.28 14.76
N THR A 273 -18.16 17.47 15.01
CA THR A 273 -19.61 17.70 15.05
C THR A 273 -20.15 17.83 13.63
N GLY A 274 -21.03 16.91 13.23
CA GLY A 274 -21.73 16.93 11.96
C GLY A 274 -23.16 17.47 12.10
N VAL A 275 -23.87 17.54 10.97
CA VAL A 275 -25.28 17.98 10.95
C VAL A 275 -26.21 17.00 11.67
N THR A 276 -25.90 15.70 11.58
CA THR A 276 -26.75 14.61 12.08
C THR A 276 -26.24 13.98 13.38
N GLY A 277 -25.14 14.48 13.95
CA GLY A 277 -24.56 13.89 15.15
C GLY A 277 -23.08 14.19 15.33
N CYS A 278 -22.37 13.27 15.98
CA CYS A 278 -20.95 13.37 16.27
C CYS A 278 -20.20 12.20 15.63
N GLU A 279 -19.08 12.48 14.99
CA GLU A 279 -18.15 11.47 14.49
C GLU A 279 -16.89 11.50 15.35
N VAL A 280 -16.47 10.34 15.87
CA VAL A 280 -15.18 10.16 16.54
C VAL A 280 -14.38 9.12 15.77
N SER A 281 -13.15 9.45 15.38
CA SER A 281 -12.28 8.55 14.63
C SER A 281 -10.85 8.52 15.15
N TRP A 282 -10.20 7.37 15.06
CA TRP A 282 -8.80 7.18 15.47
C TRP A 282 -8.11 6.08 14.68
N ALA A 283 -6.78 6.18 14.55
CA ALA A 283 -5.96 5.15 13.96
C ALA A 283 -5.71 4.01 14.98
N HIS A 284 -5.96 2.77 14.56
CA HIS A 284 -5.71 1.54 15.30
C HIS A 284 -4.31 1.00 14.95
N ASN A 285 -3.44 0.93 15.94
CA ASN A 285 -2.04 0.50 15.83
C ASN A 285 -1.25 1.14 14.66
N PRO A 286 -1.25 2.48 14.50
CA PRO A 286 -0.64 3.16 13.34
C PRO A 286 0.88 2.97 13.21
N ARG A 287 1.55 2.49 14.27
CA ARG A 287 2.99 2.16 14.22
C ARG A 287 3.27 0.77 13.67
N GLU A 288 2.31 -0.15 13.79
CA GLU A 288 2.44 -1.53 13.33
C GLU A 288 1.88 -1.71 11.91
N VAL A 289 0.76 -1.01 11.61
CA VAL A 289 0.06 -1.14 10.33
C VAL A 289 -0.06 0.22 9.67
N SER A 290 0.87 0.48 8.76
CA SER A 290 0.97 1.68 7.95
C SER A 290 1.39 1.27 6.54
N ILE A 291 0.55 1.53 5.55
CA ILE A 291 0.79 1.15 4.15
C ILE A 291 0.86 2.41 3.29
N ILE A 292 1.87 2.48 2.44
CA ILE A 292 2.09 3.56 1.48
C ILE A 292 1.88 2.97 0.10
N GLY A 293 0.94 3.53 -0.67
CA GLY A 293 0.61 3.03 -2.02
C GLY A 293 1.58 3.47 -3.10
N ASP A 294 2.07 4.70 -2.99
CA ASP A 294 3.03 5.29 -3.90
C ASP A 294 4.12 5.89 -3.01
N ALA A 295 5.24 5.19 -2.87
CA ALA A 295 6.37 5.65 -2.06
C ALA A 295 7.13 6.79 -2.75
N GLY A 296 6.98 6.91 -4.07
CA GLY A 296 7.48 8.03 -4.88
C GLY A 296 6.61 9.29 -4.80
N ALA A 297 5.41 9.21 -4.23
CA ALA A 297 4.50 10.34 -4.08
C ALA A 297 5.19 11.51 -3.35
N ARG A 298 4.87 12.74 -3.78
CA ARG A 298 5.44 13.98 -3.18
C ARG A 298 5.19 14.10 -1.68
N THR A 299 4.07 13.56 -1.23
CA THR A 299 3.65 13.49 0.17
C THR A 299 3.06 12.11 0.38
N PRO A 300 3.89 11.09 0.64
CA PRO A 300 3.40 9.75 0.91
C PRO A 300 2.52 9.86 2.15
N ASP A 301 1.23 9.61 1.97
CA ASP A 301 0.26 9.69 3.05
C ASP A 301 -0.04 8.26 3.52
N PRO A 302 0.64 7.79 4.58
CA PRO A 302 0.47 6.44 5.05
C PRO A 302 -0.99 6.22 5.44
N LYS A 303 -1.58 5.18 4.86
CA LYS A 303 -2.90 4.73 5.22
C LYS A 303 -2.77 3.76 6.39
N THR A 304 -3.67 3.92 7.34
CA THR A 304 -3.73 3.18 8.59
C THR A 304 -5.12 2.59 8.75
N GLN A 305 -5.26 1.61 9.63
CA GLN A 305 -6.58 1.10 10.02
C GLN A 305 -7.24 2.14 10.92
N VAL A 306 -8.45 2.59 10.59
CA VAL A 306 -9.17 3.63 11.33
C VAL A 306 -10.51 3.08 11.79
N VAL A 307 -10.83 3.35 13.05
CA VAL A 307 -12.16 3.08 13.60
C VAL A 307 -12.92 4.39 13.59
N VAL A 308 -14.15 4.36 13.07
CA VAL A 308 -15.06 5.52 13.03
C VAL A 308 -16.31 5.15 13.82
N VAL A 309 -16.66 5.98 14.80
CA VAL A 309 -17.85 5.85 15.63
C VAL A 309 -18.72 7.08 15.41
N GLU A 310 -19.89 6.89 14.83
CA GLU A 310 -20.89 7.95 14.67
C GLU A 310 -21.96 7.78 15.76
N THR A 311 -22.33 8.87 16.44
CA THR A 311 -23.38 8.91 17.46
C THR A 311 -24.37 10.04 17.20
N PRO A 312 -25.60 9.99 17.76
CA PRO A 312 -26.59 11.06 17.57
C PRO A 312 -26.18 12.41 18.19
N SER A 313 -25.24 12.42 19.13
CA SER A 313 -24.75 13.64 19.78
C SER A 313 -23.34 13.47 20.35
N CYS A 314 -22.58 14.56 20.46
CA CYS A 314 -21.23 14.49 21.03
C CYS A 314 -21.24 14.14 22.53
N ALA A 315 -22.33 14.43 23.24
CA ALA A 315 -22.51 14.05 24.64
C ALA A 315 -22.53 12.52 24.86
N THR A 316 -22.94 11.75 23.85
CA THR A 316 -22.98 10.28 23.93
C THR A 316 -21.75 9.60 23.32
N SER A 317 -20.91 10.35 22.62
CA SER A 317 -19.79 9.80 21.85
C SER A 317 -18.69 9.16 22.71
N GLU A 318 -18.36 9.73 23.86
CA GLU A 318 -17.29 9.22 24.72
C GLU A 318 -17.63 7.85 25.35
N ALA A 319 -18.88 7.69 25.83
CA ALA A 319 -19.36 6.41 26.34
C ALA A 319 -19.39 5.34 25.24
N ALA A 320 -19.89 5.69 24.04
CA ALA A 320 -19.90 4.80 22.89
C ALA A 320 -18.48 4.35 22.51
N VAL A 321 -17.54 5.29 22.41
CA VAL A 321 -16.14 5.02 22.09
C VAL A 321 -15.51 4.10 23.14
N THR A 322 -15.77 4.33 24.43
CA THR A 322 -15.26 3.48 25.51
C THR A 322 -15.73 2.03 25.35
N GLY A 323 -17.02 1.84 25.04
CA GLY A 323 -17.57 0.50 24.74
C GLY A 323 -16.95 -0.15 23.51
N VAL A 324 -16.77 0.62 22.42
CA VAL A 324 -16.09 0.14 21.20
C VAL A 324 -14.66 -0.29 21.51
N LEU A 325 -13.87 0.53 22.21
CA LEU A 325 -12.49 0.21 22.56
C LEU A 325 -12.36 -1.12 23.30
N GLY A 326 -13.28 -1.42 24.23
CA GLY A 326 -13.31 -2.71 24.95
C GLY A 326 -13.61 -3.91 24.05
N ALA A 327 -14.29 -3.70 22.92
CA ALA A 327 -14.70 -4.72 21.97
C ALA A 327 -13.75 -4.89 20.77
N LEU A 328 -12.77 -4.00 20.58
CA LEU A 328 -11.75 -4.08 19.51
C LEU A 328 -10.68 -5.13 19.80
N LYS A 329 -11.10 -6.38 20.07
CA LYS A 329 -10.19 -7.52 20.12
C LYS A 329 -10.23 -8.21 18.75
N PRO A 330 -9.10 -8.29 18.03
CA PRO A 330 -9.02 -9.15 16.86
C PRO A 330 -9.45 -10.55 17.28
N ARG A 331 -10.44 -11.14 16.60
CA ARG A 331 -10.75 -12.55 16.82
C ARG A 331 -9.55 -13.35 16.35
N LYS A 332 -9.13 -14.34 17.14
CA LYS A 332 -8.20 -15.35 16.65
C LYS A 332 -8.90 -16.06 15.49
N PRO A 333 -8.45 -15.87 14.24
CA PRO A 333 -9.10 -16.54 13.14
C PRO A 333 -8.82 -18.05 13.24
N PRO A 334 -9.68 -18.91 12.68
CA PRO A 334 -9.41 -20.34 12.65
C PRO A 334 -8.04 -20.57 12.01
N SER A 335 -7.17 -21.30 12.68
CA SER A 335 -5.84 -21.63 12.16
C SER A 335 -6.00 -22.43 10.87
N SER A 336 -5.57 -21.86 9.76
CA SER A 336 -5.29 -22.61 8.54
C SER A 336 -3.89 -22.22 8.08
N SER A 337 -3.01 -23.21 7.94
CA SER A 337 -1.75 -23.01 7.26
C SER A 337 -1.98 -23.29 5.77
N ARG A 338 -1.77 -22.27 4.95
CA ARG A 338 -1.72 -22.40 3.49
C ARG A 338 -0.32 -22.08 3.00
N PRO A 339 0.59 -23.07 3.02
CA PRO A 339 1.96 -22.84 2.57
C PRO A 339 2.06 -22.60 1.05
N ASP A 340 0.97 -22.79 0.30
CA ASP A 340 0.93 -22.72 -1.16
C ASP A 340 0.70 -21.32 -1.74
N ILE A 341 0.26 -20.35 -0.94
CA ILE A 341 0.03 -18.98 -1.41
C ILE A 341 1.24 -18.11 -1.04
N PRO A 342 1.98 -17.54 -2.01
CA PRO A 342 3.08 -16.63 -1.73
C PRO A 342 2.63 -15.44 -0.90
N LEU A 343 3.48 -15.02 0.03
CA LEU A 343 3.27 -13.79 0.80
C LEU A 343 3.24 -12.58 -0.13
N GLN A 344 2.20 -11.77 0.02
CA GLN A 344 1.97 -10.57 -0.77
C GLN A 344 2.25 -9.32 0.04
N GLN A 345 3.24 -8.54 -0.41
CA GLN A 345 3.51 -7.23 0.15
C GLN A 345 2.43 -6.25 -0.29
N LEU A 346 1.83 -5.54 0.67
CA LEU A 346 0.91 -4.44 0.43
C LEU A 346 1.67 -3.12 0.34
N GLY A 347 1.08 -2.18 -0.38
CA GLY A 347 1.62 -0.86 -0.66
C GLY A 347 2.14 -0.75 -2.08
N ASP A 348 3.18 0.07 -2.22
CA ASP A 348 3.95 0.25 -3.44
C ASP A 348 4.66 -1.06 -3.80
N LEU A 349 4.42 -1.53 -5.02
CA LEU A 349 5.01 -2.74 -5.60
C LEU A 349 6.16 -2.40 -6.56
N ASP A 350 6.30 -1.13 -6.95
CA ASP A 350 7.41 -0.58 -7.73
C ASP A 350 8.37 0.18 -6.82
N VAL A 351 8.76 -0.45 -5.71
CA VAL A 351 9.61 0.18 -4.70
C VAL A 351 10.93 0.61 -5.34
N PRO A 352 11.30 1.91 -5.28
CA PRO A 352 12.54 2.37 -5.84
C PRO A 352 13.74 1.61 -5.28
N PRO A 353 14.77 1.33 -6.10
CA PRO A 353 15.97 0.64 -5.66
C PRO A 353 16.61 1.35 -4.47
N THR A 354 16.94 0.60 -3.43
CA THR A 354 17.73 1.10 -2.31
C THR A 354 19.19 1.28 -2.71
N ALA A 355 19.93 2.09 -1.95
CA ALA A 355 21.37 2.26 -2.14
C ALA A 355 22.14 0.93 -2.11
N SER A 356 21.81 0.05 -1.17
CA SER A 356 22.42 -1.27 -1.04
C SER A 356 22.16 -2.15 -2.27
N THR A 357 20.90 -2.24 -2.72
CA THR A 357 20.53 -3.01 -3.92
C THR A 357 21.13 -2.43 -5.21
N ALA A 358 21.35 -1.12 -5.25
CA ALA A 358 22.00 -0.45 -6.38
C ALA A 358 23.53 -0.55 -6.36
N GLY A 359 24.14 -1.01 -5.26
CA GLY A 359 25.60 -1.00 -5.07
C GLY A 359 26.18 0.40 -4.85
N ALA A 360 25.35 1.35 -4.41
CA ALA A 360 25.78 2.72 -4.14
C ALA A 360 26.66 2.76 -2.87
N PRO A 361 27.76 3.55 -2.88
CA PRO A 361 28.66 3.67 -1.74
C PRO A 361 28.11 4.58 -0.63
N PHE A 362 26.97 5.23 -0.86
CA PHE A 362 26.19 5.98 0.12
C PHE A 362 24.70 5.88 -0.22
N ASP A 363 23.83 6.15 0.75
CA ASP A 363 22.39 6.23 0.53
C ASP A 363 21.94 7.70 0.37
N PRO A 364 21.47 8.13 -0.82
CA PRO A 364 20.93 9.47 -1.01
C PRO A 364 19.81 9.84 -0.02
N CYS A 365 19.03 8.87 0.45
CA CYS A 365 17.97 9.09 1.43
C CYS A 365 18.45 9.13 2.88
N ALA A 366 19.69 8.71 3.15
CA ALA A 366 20.31 8.82 4.47
C ALA A 366 21.08 10.15 4.66
N VAL A 367 21.20 10.97 3.62
CA VAL A 367 21.80 12.31 3.74
C VAL A 367 20.95 13.16 4.69
N SER A 368 21.53 13.59 5.82
CA SER A 368 20.84 14.42 6.81
C SER A 368 20.61 15.85 6.31
N TRP A 369 19.58 16.52 6.81
CA TRP A 369 19.40 17.96 6.68
C TRP A 369 20.58 18.77 7.23
N ASP A 370 21.46 18.18 8.05
CA ASP A 370 22.70 18.83 8.50
C ASP A 370 23.71 19.06 7.38
N ALA A 371 23.64 18.29 6.28
CA ALA A 371 24.43 18.54 5.07
C ALA A 371 23.98 19.81 4.32
N PHE A 372 22.81 20.35 4.67
CA PHE A 372 22.26 21.56 4.09
C PHE A 372 22.63 22.77 4.97
N PRO A 373 22.80 23.98 4.39
CA PRO A 373 22.96 25.20 5.17
C PRO A 373 21.74 25.47 6.09
N PRO A 374 21.93 26.09 7.27
CA PRO A 374 20.85 26.36 8.22
C PRO A 374 19.61 27.06 7.63
N GLU A 375 19.80 27.88 6.59
CA GLU A 375 18.77 28.65 5.90
C GLU A 375 17.67 27.80 5.25
N VAL A 376 18.03 26.58 4.85
CA VAL A 376 17.14 25.63 4.15
C VAL A 376 16.87 24.37 4.97
N ARG A 377 17.23 24.36 6.26
CA ARG A 377 16.83 23.27 7.16
C ARG A 377 15.38 23.45 7.60
N PRO A 378 14.58 22.37 7.65
CA PRO A 378 13.22 22.48 8.14
C PRO A 378 13.20 22.74 9.65
N ILE A 379 12.21 23.51 10.12
CA ILE A 379 12.00 23.75 11.56
C ILE A 379 11.56 22.51 12.34
N SER A 380 11.17 21.46 11.62
CA SER A 380 10.79 20.16 12.16
C SER A 380 11.31 19.08 11.23
N PRO A 381 11.73 17.90 11.71
CA PRO A 381 12.28 16.86 10.85
C PRO A 381 11.34 16.53 9.69
N VAL A 382 11.79 16.75 8.46
CA VAL A 382 11.10 16.32 7.23
C VAL A 382 11.90 15.16 6.65
N LYS A 383 11.27 14.00 6.46
CA LYS A 383 11.96 12.86 5.85
C LYS A 383 12.07 13.08 4.33
N PRO A 384 13.23 12.87 3.70
CA PRO A 384 13.30 12.82 2.24
C PRO A 384 12.57 11.57 1.72
N TYR A 385 12.17 11.57 0.45
CA TYR A 385 11.49 10.44 -0.16
C TYR A 385 12.25 9.95 -1.39
N ALA A 386 12.22 8.64 -1.60
CA ALA A 386 12.98 8.02 -2.69
C ALA A 386 12.49 8.55 -4.05
N ALA A 387 13.43 8.77 -4.96
CA ALA A 387 13.09 9.12 -6.33
C ALA A 387 12.75 7.84 -7.11
N ASN A 388 11.68 7.90 -7.90
CA ASN A 388 11.44 6.87 -8.92
C ASN A 388 12.55 6.97 -9.97
N ILE A 389 13.08 5.83 -10.37
CA ILE A 389 14.21 5.73 -11.30
C ILE A 389 13.69 5.19 -12.62
N GLU A 390 13.75 5.99 -13.68
CA GLU A 390 13.21 5.59 -14.98
C GLU A 390 14.23 4.77 -15.78
N PRO A 391 13.78 3.83 -16.64
CA PRO A 391 14.67 3.19 -17.61
C PRO A 391 15.36 4.22 -18.49
N GLY A 392 16.69 4.32 -18.38
CA GLY A 392 17.50 5.29 -19.11
C GLY A 392 18.02 6.46 -18.26
N ASP A 393 17.57 6.58 -17.01
CA ASP A 393 18.17 7.52 -16.07
C ASP A 393 19.66 7.19 -15.87
N PRO A 394 20.55 8.20 -15.83
CA PRO A 394 21.99 7.99 -15.64
C PRO A 394 22.35 7.64 -14.18
N TYR A 395 21.35 7.64 -13.29
CA TYR A 395 21.47 7.28 -11.88
C TYR A 395 20.62 6.06 -11.55
N LYS A 396 21.00 5.34 -10.48
CA LYS A 396 20.39 4.07 -10.08
C LYS A 396 19.66 4.15 -8.74
N VAL A 397 19.88 5.21 -7.96
CA VAL A 397 19.13 5.51 -6.73
C VAL A 397 19.11 7.02 -6.55
N GLY A 398 18.05 7.54 -5.95
CA GLY A 398 17.89 8.96 -5.67
C GLY A 398 16.95 9.25 -4.52
N CYS A 399 17.05 10.45 -3.97
CA CYS A 399 16.15 10.94 -2.95
C CYS A 399 15.84 12.43 -3.13
N PHE A 400 14.57 12.78 -2.97
CA PHE A 400 14.10 14.15 -2.99
C PHE A 400 14.02 14.71 -1.58
N PHE A 401 14.57 15.91 -1.42
CA PHE A 401 14.44 16.78 -0.26
C PHE A 401 13.58 17.96 -0.68
N ARG A 402 12.52 18.24 0.07
CA ARG A 402 11.62 19.34 -0.22
C ARG A 402 11.31 20.12 1.03
N LEU A 403 11.18 21.42 0.85
CA LEU A 403 10.80 22.34 1.90
C LEU A 403 9.70 23.26 1.35
N GLY A 404 8.58 23.30 2.07
CA GLY A 404 7.51 24.26 1.81
C GLY A 404 7.63 25.48 2.73
N PRO A 405 6.96 26.60 2.41
CA PRO A 405 6.98 27.82 3.22
C PRO A 405 6.64 27.61 4.70
N LYS A 406 5.73 26.68 5.01
CA LYS A 406 5.33 26.35 6.40
C LYS A 406 6.38 25.59 7.19
N SER A 407 7.27 24.89 6.50
CA SER A 407 8.34 24.08 7.12
C SER A 407 9.65 24.83 7.16
N ALA A 408 9.78 25.92 6.40
CA ALA A 408 10.97 26.76 6.38
C ALA A 408 11.12 27.56 7.67
N ASN A 409 12.37 27.85 8.04
CA ASN A 409 12.63 28.67 9.20
C ASN A 409 12.24 30.13 8.94
N PRO A 410 11.29 30.70 9.72
CA PRO A 410 10.80 32.05 9.49
C PRO A 410 11.88 33.12 9.67
N ALA A 411 12.98 32.81 10.38
CA ALA A 411 14.12 33.71 10.55
C ALA A 411 14.78 34.12 9.21
N PHE A 412 14.57 33.34 8.14
CA PHE A 412 15.14 33.61 6.81
C PHE A 412 14.14 34.15 5.80
N ALA A 413 13.00 34.67 6.28
CA ALA A 413 11.97 35.31 5.48
C ALA A 413 11.57 34.48 4.23
N PRO A 414 11.06 33.25 4.41
CA PRO A 414 10.75 32.38 3.28
C PRO A 414 9.70 33.02 2.36
N ASN A 415 9.96 32.97 1.06
CA ASN A 415 8.99 33.36 0.04
C ASN A 415 7.79 32.42 0.10
N VAL A 416 6.61 32.95 0.38
CA VAL A 416 5.36 32.18 0.51
C VAL A 416 4.96 31.44 -0.78
N ASN A 417 5.47 31.88 -1.93
CA ASN A 417 5.27 31.22 -3.23
C ASN A 417 6.53 30.50 -3.72
N GLY A 418 7.60 30.52 -2.93
CA GLY A 418 8.88 29.93 -3.28
C GLY A 418 8.86 28.41 -3.17
N VAL A 419 9.76 27.77 -3.90
CA VAL A 419 9.96 26.33 -3.88
C VAL A 419 11.40 26.04 -3.50
N PHE A 420 11.59 25.06 -2.62
CA PHE A 420 12.88 24.42 -2.39
C PHE A 420 12.73 22.94 -2.70
N SER A 421 13.50 22.45 -3.66
CA SER A 421 13.54 21.05 -4.04
C SER A 421 14.95 20.67 -4.44
N THR A 422 15.46 19.60 -3.84
CA THR A 422 16.77 19.03 -4.11
C THR A 422 16.62 17.55 -4.41
N LEU A 423 17.18 17.10 -5.52
CA LEU A 423 17.34 15.69 -5.86
C LEU A 423 18.81 15.32 -5.63
N ILE A 424 19.05 14.40 -4.70
CA ILE A 424 20.37 13.78 -4.48
C ILE A 424 20.33 12.40 -5.10
N VAL A 425 21.31 12.05 -5.93
CA VAL A 425 21.35 10.78 -6.67
C VAL A 425 22.73 10.14 -6.61
N TRP A 426 22.77 8.84 -6.87
CA TRP A 426 23.98 8.11 -7.21
C TRP A 426 23.81 7.31 -8.49
N GLY A 427 24.84 7.27 -9.33
CA GLY A 427 24.84 6.55 -10.59
C GLY A 427 26.23 6.19 -11.09
N THR A 428 26.31 5.13 -11.88
CA THR A 428 27.54 4.71 -12.58
C THR A 428 27.74 5.45 -13.90
N GLU A 429 26.69 6.05 -14.46
CA GLU A 429 26.67 6.69 -15.78
C GLU A 429 26.62 8.24 -15.70
N LEU A 430 26.65 8.79 -14.48
CA LEU A 430 26.72 10.22 -14.26
C LEU A 430 28.05 10.80 -14.77
N LYS A 431 27.96 11.79 -15.65
CA LYS A 431 29.13 12.42 -16.29
C LYS A 431 29.77 13.43 -15.33
N THR A 432 31.04 13.20 -15.03
CA THR A 432 31.88 14.07 -14.17
C THR A 432 32.91 14.88 -14.96
N VAL A 433 32.87 14.77 -16.30
CA VAL A 433 33.68 15.60 -17.19
C VAL A 433 32.86 16.86 -17.52
N PRO A 434 33.41 18.07 -17.29
CA PRO A 434 32.72 19.31 -17.63
C PRO A 434 32.34 19.34 -19.11
N ASP A 435 31.12 19.79 -19.39
CA ASP A 435 30.64 20.11 -20.72
C ASP A 435 30.35 21.62 -20.78
N PRO A 436 31.33 22.46 -21.18
CA PRO A 436 31.15 23.90 -21.23
C PRO A 436 30.01 24.33 -22.17
N ALA A 437 29.69 23.54 -23.20
CA ALA A 437 28.57 23.82 -24.10
C ALA A 437 27.21 23.73 -23.38
N LYS A 438 27.16 23.05 -22.22
CA LYS A 438 26.01 22.99 -21.32
C LYS A 438 26.17 23.85 -20.07
N GLY A 439 27.16 24.74 -20.04
CA GLY A 439 27.43 25.62 -18.90
C GLY A 439 28.03 24.91 -17.68
N ALA A 440 28.50 23.67 -17.82
CA ALA A 440 29.14 22.93 -16.74
C ALA A 440 30.64 23.28 -16.65
N VAL A 441 31.11 23.62 -15.45
CA VAL A 441 32.50 23.94 -15.13
C VAL A 441 33.12 22.89 -14.22
N ALA A 442 34.44 22.69 -14.31
CA ALA A 442 35.17 21.81 -13.39
C ALA A 442 35.11 22.36 -11.96
N LYS A 443 34.88 21.47 -10.99
CA LYS A 443 34.87 21.79 -9.56
C LYS A 443 35.48 20.65 -8.76
N SER A 444 36.05 20.97 -7.60
CA SER A 444 36.53 19.95 -6.65
C SER A 444 35.63 19.96 -5.42
N TYR A 445 35.20 18.78 -4.98
CA TYR A 445 34.38 18.60 -3.79
C TYR A 445 35.13 17.70 -2.81
N SER A 446 35.56 18.25 -1.69
CA SER A 446 36.42 17.57 -0.70
C SER A 446 37.63 16.86 -1.34
N GLY A 447 38.26 17.51 -2.33
CA GLY A 447 39.42 16.98 -3.06
C GLY A 447 39.08 16.04 -4.23
N LYS A 448 37.81 15.66 -4.40
CA LYS A 448 37.36 14.79 -5.49
C LYS A 448 36.94 15.60 -6.72
N PRO A 449 37.31 15.18 -7.94
CA PRO A 449 36.95 15.90 -9.15
C PRO A 449 35.45 15.80 -9.43
N GLY A 450 34.89 16.87 -9.97
CA GLY A 450 33.48 16.97 -10.30
C GLY A 450 33.17 18.14 -11.24
N THR A 451 31.89 18.40 -11.41
CA THR A 451 31.36 19.47 -12.26
C THR A 451 30.24 20.21 -11.57
N GLU A 452 30.07 21.49 -11.91
CA GLU A 452 28.93 22.31 -11.50
C GLU A 452 28.35 23.06 -12.69
N ALA A 453 27.03 23.11 -12.79
CA ALA A 453 26.31 23.87 -13.80
C ALA A 453 25.24 24.73 -13.14
N VAL A 454 25.18 26.00 -13.50
CA VAL A 454 24.15 26.93 -13.06
C VAL A 454 23.02 26.93 -14.07
N GLY A 455 21.78 26.84 -13.59
CA GLY A 455 20.58 26.96 -14.40
C GLY A 455 19.68 28.08 -13.89
N ASN A 456 18.69 28.44 -14.70
CA ASN A 456 17.62 29.32 -14.26
C ASN A 456 16.30 28.84 -14.88
N ASP A 457 15.37 28.43 -14.02
CA ASP A 457 14.02 28.07 -14.40
C ASP A 457 13.12 29.31 -14.28
N PRO A 458 12.42 29.74 -15.34
CA PRO A 458 11.58 30.94 -15.29
C PRO A 458 10.48 30.91 -14.22
N LYS A 459 10.03 29.72 -13.83
CA LYS A 459 8.94 29.51 -12.86
C LYS A 459 9.47 29.32 -11.44
N HIS A 460 10.63 28.68 -11.29
CA HIS A 460 11.14 28.22 -10.00
C HIS A 460 12.45 28.89 -9.56
N GLY A 461 13.03 29.75 -10.40
CA GLY A 461 14.19 30.58 -10.10
C GLY A 461 15.52 29.90 -10.42
N LYS A 462 16.59 30.36 -9.75
CA LYS A 462 17.94 29.83 -9.95
C LYS A 462 18.00 28.34 -9.58
N GLN A 463 18.80 27.61 -10.34
CA GLN A 463 19.07 26.20 -10.15
C GLN A 463 20.58 25.95 -10.13
N CYS A 464 21.00 24.88 -9.47
CA CYS A 464 22.36 24.39 -9.56
C CYS A 464 22.37 22.88 -9.65
N THR A 465 23.19 22.34 -10.54
CA THR A 465 23.47 20.91 -10.62
C THR A 465 24.96 20.69 -10.39
N GLY A 466 25.31 19.88 -9.41
CA GLY A 466 26.68 19.46 -9.15
C GLY A 466 26.80 17.94 -9.25
N ILE A 467 27.95 17.45 -9.72
CA ILE A 467 28.27 16.03 -9.81
C ILE A 467 29.69 15.82 -9.32
N VAL A 468 29.90 14.89 -8.39
CA VAL A 468 31.23 14.53 -7.86
C VAL A 468 31.55 13.07 -8.14
N LYS A 469 32.76 12.81 -8.64
CA LYS A 469 33.26 11.45 -8.85
C LYS A 469 33.52 10.75 -7.52
N LEU A 470 33.06 9.51 -7.41
CA LEU A 470 33.29 8.60 -6.28
C LEU A 470 34.07 7.38 -6.76
N ALA A 471 34.43 6.46 -5.84
CA ALA A 471 35.18 5.25 -6.19
C ALA A 471 34.43 4.38 -7.23
N ASN A 472 33.13 4.17 -7.01
CA ASN A 472 32.26 3.37 -7.90
C ASN A 472 31.13 4.27 -8.40
N GLY A 473 31.36 5.05 -9.45
CA GLY A 473 30.37 5.96 -10.03
C GLY A 473 30.50 7.41 -9.53
N ALA A 474 29.38 8.11 -9.40
CA ALA A 474 29.34 9.50 -8.97
C ALA A 474 28.08 9.81 -8.16
N ALA A 475 28.15 10.86 -7.34
CA ALA A 475 26.98 11.48 -6.72
C ALA A 475 26.58 12.72 -7.50
N GLY A 476 25.28 12.92 -7.68
CA GLY A 476 24.71 14.12 -8.28
C GLY A 476 23.78 14.84 -7.30
N VAL A 477 23.77 16.16 -7.35
CA VAL A 477 22.81 17.00 -6.64
C VAL A 477 22.24 17.98 -7.64
N SER A 478 20.92 17.95 -7.85
CA SER A 478 20.17 18.94 -8.64
C SER A 478 19.25 19.71 -7.71
N LEU A 479 19.40 21.02 -7.64
CA LEU A 479 18.74 21.87 -6.66
C LEU A 479 18.05 23.06 -7.31
N THR A 480 16.81 23.30 -6.92
CA THR A 480 16.05 24.51 -7.24
C THR A 480 15.66 25.21 -5.95
N ASN A 481 15.96 26.51 -5.85
CA ASN A 481 15.61 27.30 -4.66
C ASN A 481 15.13 28.71 -5.05
N SER A 482 13.85 28.95 -4.79
CA SER A 482 13.21 30.27 -4.75
C SER A 482 12.55 30.55 -3.40
N LEU A 483 12.77 29.66 -2.43
CA LEU A 483 12.14 29.72 -1.11
C LEU A 483 12.87 30.68 -0.17
N VAL A 484 14.20 30.64 -0.15
CA VAL A 484 15.03 31.50 0.70
C VAL A 484 16.18 32.13 -0.09
N GLN A 485 16.66 33.29 0.34
CA GLN A 485 17.68 34.10 -0.37
C GLN A 485 19.10 33.56 -0.18
N ILE A 486 19.36 32.33 -0.63
CA ILE A 486 20.68 31.70 -0.66
C ILE A 486 20.91 31.09 -2.05
N ASP A 487 22.15 31.23 -2.54
CA ASP A 487 22.53 30.71 -3.84
C ASP A 487 22.41 29.17 -3.89
N PRO A 488 21.63 28.60 -4.83
CA PRO A 488 21.53 27.17 -5.05
C PRO A 488 22.88 26.42 -5.12
N CYS A 489 23.92 27.03 -5.69
CA CYS A 489 25.22 26.39 -5.83
C CYS A 489 26.01 26.31 -4.52
N VAL A 490 25.80 27.25 -3.60
CA VAL A 490 26.38 27.17 -2.25
C VAL A 490 25.82 25.96 -1.52
N ILE A 491 24.50 25.74 -1.58
CA ILE A 491 23.84 24.59 -0.97
C ILE A 491 24.32 23.28 -1.63
N THR A 492 24.32 23.23 -2.96
CA THR A 492 24.77 22.08 -3.75
C THR A 492 26.21 21.69 -3.40
N THR A 493 27.10 22.68 -3.28
CA THR A 493 28.51 22.47 -2.89
C THR A 493 28.63 21.89 -1.49
N ASN A 494 27.85 22.40 -0.52
CA ASN A 494 27.91 21.91 0.86
C ASN A 494 27.48 20.43 0.96
N ILE A 495 26.40 20.06 0.27
CA ILE A 495 25.90 18.69 0.22
C ILE A 495 26.94 17.77 -0.43
N LEU A 496 27.47 18.14 -1.60
CA LEU A 496 28.45 17.31 -2.31
C LEU A 496 29.78 17.18 -1.56
N ASN A 497 30.25 18.22 -0.88
CA ASN A 497 31.42 18.13 0.00
C ASN A 497 31.19 17.15 1.14
N THR A 498 30.00 17.16 1.74
CA THR A 498 29.62 16.24 2.82
C THR A 498 29.61 14.79 2.32
N ILE A 499 28.95 14.53 1.20
CA ILE A 499 28.89 13.19 0.59
C ILE A 499 30.30 12.71 0.21
N ALA A 500 31.09 13.55 -0.46
CA ALA A 500 32.43 13.22 -0.92
C ALA A 500 33.42 12.96 0.24
N ALA A 501 33.25 13.64 1.38
CA ALA A 501 34.07 13.43 2.57
C ALA A 501 33.73 12.14 3.32
N GLN A 502 32.47 11.71 3.26
CA GLN A 502 31.99 10.48 3.93
C GLN A 502 32.18 9.22 3.09
N THR A 503 32.43 9.38 1.79
CA THR A 503 32.55 8.27 0.85
C THR A 503 34.00 8.11 0.41
N PRO A 504 34.63 6.92 0.55
CA PRO A 504 36.01 6.66 0.15
C PRO A 504 36.35 7.00 -1.30
#